data_AF-A0A7X3TC79-F1
#
_entry.id   AF-A0A7X3TC79-F1
#
_cell.length_a   1.000
_cell.length_b   1.000
_cell.length_c   1.000
_cell.angle_alpha   90.00
_cell.angle_beta   90.00
_cell.angle_gamma   90.00
#
_symmetry.space_group_name_H-M   'P 1'
#
loop_
_entity.id
_entity.type
_entity.pdbx_description
1 polymer ?
#
loop_
_entity_poly.entity_id
_entity_poly.type
_entity_poly.pdbx_seq_one_letter_code
_entity_poly.pdbx_strand_id
1 'polypeptide(L)'
;MKYRRRLCPIVPIFNSVMRMRVVLVPLALLFVFNGCRALTALEEAQQRREKRILEERDATSLMLRPSKATIKIRPDALFGESDHYTLKFAEDLQVLEGFDEVEERELFTRSALGYMESLYEAMNRLFGFQPKHKIHVTLHHLYRGSNLSAVTRTDYRSGILDGRYVKFINSIQMDFPIQMYEKHGVRVHELTHAFTNIYFLPVWFSEGIAVLIQTEYAKGGTHPKFDSLEGDLRVDLDGVNQLESWGGHTENNPLTHWRYRYAYTLVAELWKRYGTDFYIRVFRLMERDGLHQKLEGTMKTSFLVYYFSEAAGEDLVPFFRKLHFKVRKLTKEDILNQIEANRVPRRQ
;
A
#
# COMPACT_ATOMS: atom_id res chain seq x y z
N MET A 1 -66.88 -40.28 78.86
CA MET A 1 -68.28 -40.49 78.41
C MET A 1 -68.86 -39.14 77.97
N LYS A 2 -69.36 -39.04 76.72
CA LYS A 2 -69.95 -37.87 76.03
C LYS A 2 -69.12 -36.57 75.95
N TYR A 3 -68.73 -36.17 74.73
CA TYR A 3 -69.21 -34.92 74.10
C TYR A 3 -68.94 -34.90 72.58
N ARG A 4 -69.79 -34.13 71.89
CA ARG A 4 -70.03 -34.03 70.44
C ARG A 4 -69.32 -32.77 69.89
N ARG A 5 -68.67 -32.84 68.71
CA ARG A 5 -68.89 -32.02 67.48
C ARG A 5 -67.61 -31.80 66.64
N ARG A 6 -67.75 -32.21 65.36
CA ARG A 6 -67.33 -31.59 64.08
C ARG A 6 -65.91 -31.01 63.93
N LEU A 7 -65.22 -31.47 62.88
CA LEU A 7 -64.93 -30.68 61.66
C LEU A 7 -64.53 -31.63 60.51
N CYS A 8 -65.20 -31.48 59.37
CA CYS A 8 -64.70 -31.79 58.01
C CYS A 8 -64.00 -30.51 57.47
N PRO A 9 -63.26 -30.53 56.34
CA PRO A 9 -63.19 -31.56 55.28
C PRO A 9 -61.73 -31.97 54.97
N ILE A 10 -61.44 -33.03 54.21
CA ILE A 10 -61.23 -33.01 52.74
C ILE A 10 -61.27 -34.47 52.24
N VAL A 11 -62.37 -34.81 51.54
CA VAL A 11 -62.51 -35.28 50.14
C VAL A 11 -61.38 -36.15 49.50
N PRO A 12 -61.74 -37.13 48.64
CA PRO A 12 -61.27 -38.51 48.80
C PRO A 12 -60.29 -39.02 47.72
N ILE A 13 -59.65 -40.13 48.09
CA ILE A 13 -59.35 -41.36 47.33
C ILE A 13 -59.71 -41.32 45.84
N PHE A 14 -58.69 -41.45 44.99
CA PHE A 14 -58.54 -42.37 43.84
C PHE A 14 -57.51 -41.76 42.87
N ASN A 15 -56.37 -42.42 42.65
CA ASN A 15 -55.52 -42.18 41.46
C ASN A 15 -54.74 -43.48 41.21
N SER A 16 -55.22 -44.34 40.32
CA SER A 16 -55.11 -44.21 38.86
C SER A 16 -53.66 -44.25 38.40
N VAL A 17 -53.29 -45.45 37.96
CA VAL A 17 -52.14 -45.77 37.14
C VAL A 17 -52.27 -44.99 35.83
N MET A 18 -51.68 -43.80 35.74
CA MET A 18 -51.27 -43.13 34.50
C MET A 18 -50.96 -41.66 34.83
N ARG A 19 -49.70 -41.27 34.63
CA ARG A 19 -49.20 -39.91 34.27
C ARG A 19 -47.83 -39.65 34.91
N MET A 20 -46.85 -40.44 34.49
CA MET A 20 -45.43 -40.12 34.70
C MET A 20 -44.70 -40.18 33.36
N ARG A 21 -45.22 -39.45 32.37
CA ARG A 21 -44.60 -39.32 31.03
C ARG A 21 -44.80 -37.96 30.34
N VAL A 22 -45.17 -36.89 31.04
CA VAL A 22 -45.51 -35.61 30.37
C VAL A 22 -44.63 -34.41 30.76
N VAL A 23 -43.72 -34.53 31.75
CA VAL A 23 -42.91 -33.36 32.19
C VAL A 23 -41.45 -33.39 31.72
N LEU A 24 -40.97 -34.48 31.12
CA LEU A 24 -39.58 -34.56 30.60
C LEU A 24 -39.42 -34.18 29.13
N VAL A 25 -40.51 -34.00 28.39
CA VAL A 25 -40.48 -33.64 26.96
C VAL A 25 -40.30 -32.12 26.73
N PRO A 26 -40.89 -31.19 27.50
CA PRO A 26 -40.74 -29.76 27.23
C PRO A 26 -39.34 -29.23 27.55
N LEU A 27 -38.65 -29.79 28.54
CA LEU A 27 -37.32 -29.34 28.96
C LEU A 27 -36.22 -29.83 28.01
N ALA A 28 -36.34 -31.03 27.47
CA ALA A 28 -35.41 -31.55 26.46
C ALA A 28 -35.53 -30.81 25.12
N LEU A 29 -36.74 -30.38 24.73
CA LEU A 29 -36.97 -29.56 23.53
C LEU A 29 -36.41 -28.13 23.67
N LEU A 30 -36.44 -27.53 24.87
CA LEU A 30 -35.85 -26.20 25.11
C LEU A 30 -34.32 -26.15 25.00
N PHE A 31 -33.63 -27.27 25.28
CA PHE A 31 -32.18 -27.39 25.06
C PHE A 31 -31.80 -27.73 23.61
N VAL A 32 -32.63 -28.51 22.90
CA VAL A 32 -32.38 -28.85 21.49
C VAL A 32 -32.62 -27.63 20.57
N PHE A 33 -33.62 -26.80 20.85
CA PHE A 33 -33.91 -25.61 20.02
C PHE A 33 -32.97 -24.41 20.26
N ASN A 34 -32.35 -24.29 21.44
CA ASN A 34 -31.33 -23.26 21.69
C ASN A 34 -29.91 -23.73 21.37
N GLY A 35 -29.62 -25.04 21.47
CA GLY A 35 -28.33 -25.61 21.09
C GLY A 35 -28.04 -25.52 19.59
N CYS A 36 -29.04 -25.72 18.73
CA CYS A 36 -28.87 -25.58 17.29
C CYS A 36 -28.60 -24.14 16.84
N ARG A 37 -29.15 -23.13 17.53
CA ARG A 37 -28.86 -21.70 17.26
C ARG A 37 -27.48 -21.28 17.76
N ALA A 38 -27.02 -21.85 18.88
CA ALA A 38 -25.67 -21.62 19.37
C ALA A 38 -24.62 -22.31 18.49
N LEU A 39 -24.87 -23.53 18.00
CA LEU A 39 -23.99 -24.21 17.06
C LEU A 39 -23.96 -23.52 15.70
N THR A 40 -25.10 -23.08 15.16
CA THR A 40 -25.11 -22.30 13.91
C THR A 40 -24.49 -20.92 14.07
N ALA A 41 -24.63 -20.25 15.21
CA ALA A 41 -23.92 -19.00 15.49
C ALA A 41 -22.40 -19.21 15.65
N LEU A 42 -21.97 -20.35 16.22
CA LEU A 42 -20.58 -20.73 16.36
C LEU A 42 -19.97 -21.14 15.01
N GLU A 43 -20.70 -21.89 14.19
CA GLU A 43 -20.35 -22.24 12.81
C GLU A 43 -20.32 -21.00 11.92
N GLU A 44 -21.28 -20.07 12.04
CA GLU A 44 -21.25 -18.79 11.33
C GLU A 44 -20.09 -17.91 11.81
N ALA A 45 -19.76 -17.91 13.10
CA ALA A 45 -18.61 -17.18 13.63
C ALA A 45 -17.28 -17.82 13.21
N GLN A 46 -17.20 -19.15 13.17
CA GLN A 46 -16.06 -19.89 12.63
C GLN A 46 -15.95 -19.71 11.13
N GLN A 47 -17.03 -19.76 10.36
CA GLN A 47 -17.04 -19.48 8.93
C GLN A 47 -16.70 -18.02 8.64
N ARG A 48 -17.13 -17.05 9.46
CA ARG A 48 -16.68 -15.64 9.33
C ARG A 48 -15.22 -15.46 9.70
N ARG A 49 -14.70 -16.25 10.65
CA ARG A 49 -13.29 -16.24 11.05
C ARG A 49 -12.43 -16.95 10.02
N GLU A 50 -12.87 -18.08 9.48
CA GLU A 50 -12.24 -18.83 8.39
C GLU A 50 -12.33 -18.07 7.08
N LYS A 51 -13.43 -17.37 6.81
CA LYS A 51 -13.56 -16.42 5.70
C LYS A 51 -12.63 -15.22 5.89
N ARG A 52 -12.47 -14.67 7.10
CA ARG A 52 -11.44 -13.66 7.39
C ARG A 52 -10.01 -14.20 7.25
N ILE A 53 -9.77 -15.45 7.67
CA ILE A 53 -8.47 -16.13 7.53
C ILE A 53 -8.20 -16.52 6.06
N LEU A 54 -9.25 -16.78 5.27
CA LEU A 54 -9.18 -16.95 3.83
C LEU A 54 -8.96 -15.58 3.16
N GLU A 55 -9.65 -14.52 3.54
CA GLU A 55 -9.40 -13.14 3.09
C GLU A 55 -7.97 -12.66 3.46
N GLU A 56 -7.40 -13.15 4.57
CA GLU A 56 -5.98 -12.96 4.95
C GLU A 56 -5.01 -13.81 4.10
N ARG A 57 -5.47 -14.89 3.46
CA ARG A 57 -4.64 -15.85 2.70
C ARG A 57 -4.83 -15.80 1.18
N ASP A 58 -5.94 -15.23 0.70
CA ASP A 58 -6.36 -15.25 -0.69
C ASP A 58 -6.13 -13.86 -1.31
N ALA A 59 -4.98 -13.76 -2.00
CA ALA A 59 -4.71 -12.85 -3.11
C ALA A 59 -4.98 -11.33 -2.97
N THR A 60 -3.90 -10.55 -3.07
CA THR A 60 -3.84 -9.11 -3.48
C THR A 60 -4.15 -8.00 -2.46
N SER A 61 -4.14 -8.25 -1.14
CA SER A 61 -4.19 -7.16 -0.14
C SER A 61 -2.92 -7.09 0.74
N LEU A 62 -2.30 -5.92 0.86
CA LEU A 62 -1.17 -5.62 1.79
C LEU A 62 -1.65 -5.48 3.25
N MET A 63 -2.57 -6.34 3.68
CA MET A 63 -2.98 -6.54 5.08
C MET A 63 -2.00 -7.50 5.76
N LEU A 64 -0.73 -7.12 5.80
CA LEU A 64 0.34 -8.01 6.24
C LEU A 64 0.40 -8.10 7.76
N ARG A 65 0.57 -9.31 8.29
CA ARG A 65 0.94 -9.51 9.70
C ARG A 65 2.29 -8.84 9.96
N PRO A 66 2.50 -8.22 11.14
CA PRO A 66 3.79 -7.63 11.48
C PRO A 66 4.91 -8.67 11.38
N SER A 67 6.04 -8.25 10.83
CA SER A 67 7.25 -9.07 10.74
C SER A 67 7.77 -9.42 12.14
N LYS A 68 8.49 -10.54 12.25
CA LYS A 68 9.26 -10.91 13.45
C LYS A 68 10.64 -10.24 13.49
N ALA A 69 10.84 -9.19 12.69
CA ALA A 69 12.08 -8.43 12.64
C ALA A 69 12.50 -7.96 14.03
N THR A 70 13.82 -7.91 14.27
CA THR A 70 14.35 -7.42 15.53
C THR A 70 14.27 -5.91 15.55
N ILE A 71 13.46 -5.35 16.45
CA ILE A 71 13.26 -3.89 16.56
C ILE A 71 13.97 -3.38 17.81
N LYS A 72 14.94 -2.48 17.60
CA LYS A 72 15.66 -1.76 18.65
C LYS A 72 14.99 -0.42 18.87
N ILE A 73 14.63 -0.11 20.12
CA ILE A 73 13.97 1.15 20.50
C ILE A 73 14.83 1.82 21.56
N ARG A 74 15.03 3.13 21.45
CA ARG A 74 15.73 3.91 22.48
C ARG A 74 14.90 4.00 23.76
N PRO A 75 15.53 4.21 24.93
CA PRO A 75 14.81 4.29 26.21
C PRO A 75 13.71 5.36 26.28
N ASP A 76 13.83 6.45 25.51
CA ASP A 76 12.83 7.52 25.42
C ASP A 76 11.67 7.22 24.45
N ALA A 77 11.77 6.09 23.73
CA ALA A 77 10.88 5.69 22.64
C ALA A 77 10.71 6.73 21.52
N LEU A 78 11.63 7.69 21.39
CA LEU A 78 11.59 8.72 20.32
C LEU A 78 12.24 8.24 19.01
N PHE A 79 12.91 7.10 19.05
CA PHE A 79 13.58 6.50 17.91
C PHE A 79 13.53 4.97 17.97
N GLY A 80 13.17 4.37 16.84
CA GLY A 80 13.22 2.92 16.61
C GLY A 80 13.99 2.57 15.34
N GLU A 81 14.54 1.37 15.32
CA GLU A 81 15.31 0.84 14.19
C GLU A 81 15.01 -0.64 13.98
N SER A 82 14.84 -1.01 12.71
CA SER A 82 14.74 -2.38 12.20
C SER A 82 15.77 -2.59 11.08
N ASP A 83 15.68 -3.70 10.34
CA ASP A 83 16.66 -4.05 9.31
C ASP A 83 16.68 -3.03 8.17
N HIS A 84 15.51 -2.65 7.65
CA HIS A 84 15.37 -1.77 6.49
C HIS A 84 14.90 -0.36 6.83
N TYR A 85 14.50 -0.09 8.09
CA TYR A 85 13.94 1.20 8.47
C TYR A 85 14.55 1.80 9.74
N THR A 86 14.49 3.13 9.82
CA THR A 86 14.47 3.85 11.10
C THR A 86 13.15 4.60 11.21
N LEU A 87 12.62 4.73 12.42
CA LEU A 87 11.45 5.57 12.74
C LEU A 87 11.87 6.61 13.78
N LYS A 88 11.58 7.89 13.51
CA LYS A 88 11.84 9.01 14.43
C LYS A 88 10.57 9.83 14.62
N PHE A 89 10.31 10.28 15.85
CA PHE A 89 9.32 11.32 16.13
C PHE A 89 10.01 12.69 16.13
N ALA A 90 9.54 13.61 15.30
CA ALA A 90 10.09 14.95 15.17
C ALA A 90 9.77 15.84 16.38
N GLU A 91 10.56 16.90 16.56
CA GLU A 91 10.46 17.79 17.73
C GLU A 91 9.12 18.54 17.78
N ASP A 92 8.53 18.86 16.62
CA ASP A 92 7.23 19.53 16.51
C ASP A 92 6.07 18.68 17.05
N LEU A 93 6.23 17.37 17.04
CA LEU A 93 5.27 16.42 17.58
C LEU A 93 5.45 16.23 19.09
N GLN A 94 6.69 16.34 19.58
CA GLN A 94 7.03 16.18 21.00
C GLN A 94 6.50 17.33 21.89
N VAL A 95 6.27 18.50 21.31
CA VAL A 95 5.79 19.68 22.05
C VAL A 95 4.27 19.73 22.21
N LEU A 96 3.53 18.77 21.67
CA LEU A 96 2.07 18.71 21.82
C LEU A 96 1.67 18.17 23.18
N GLU A 97 0.69 18.83 23.79
CA GLU A 97 0.04 18.34 25.01
C GLU A 97 -0.66 17.01 24.71
N GLY A 98 -0.32 15.95 25.45
CA GLY A 98 -0.85 14.61 25.23
C GLY A 98 -0.11 13.81 24.15
N PHE A 99 1.12 14.18 23.78
CA PHE A 99 1.93 13.32 22.92
C PHE A 99 2.42 12.07 23.68
N ASP A 100 1.70 10.96 23.44
CA ASP A 100 1.82 9.55 23.87
C ASP A 100 2.91 9.23 24.90
N GLU A 101 2.58 8.54 25.98
CA GLU A 101 3.54 8.10 27.01
C GLU A 101 4.65 7.20 26.42
N VAL A 102 5.79 7.07 27.10
CA VAL A 102 6.95 6.27 26.61
C VAL A 102 6.52 4.86 26.18
N GLU A 103 5.65 4.21 26.97
CA GLU A 103 5.14 2.87 26.69
C GLU A 103 4.27 2.82 25.44
N GLU A 104 3.44 3.84 25.21
CA GLU A 104 2.58 3.97 24.03
C GLU A 104 3.42 4.18 22.76
N ARG A 105 4.43 5.06 22.83
CA ARG A 105 5.39 5.26 21.74
C ARG A 105 6.19 4.01 21.43
N GLU A 106 6.58 3.25 22.45
CA GLU A 106 7.27 1.97 22.26
C GLU A 106 6.37 0.97 21.52
N LEU A 107 5.13 0.79 21.99
CA LEU A 107 4.16 -0.11 21.39
C LEU A 107 3.86 0.29 19.92
N PHE A 108 3.62 1.57 19.68
CA PHE A 108 3.43 2.12 18.35
C PHE A 108 4.64 1.82 17.46
N THR A 109 5.85 2.12 17.93
CA THR A 109 7.10 1.94 17.17
C THR A 109 7.31 0.48 16.79
N ARG A 110 7.06 -0.47 17.72
CA ARG A 110 7.14 -1.91 17.43
C ARG A 110 6.15 -2.33 16.34
N SER A 111 4.90 -1.90 16.48
CA SER A 111 3.84 -2.22 15.52
C SER A 111 4.13 -1.62 14.14
N ALA A 112 4.50 -0.33 14.10
CA ALA A 112 4.80 0.42 12.90
C ALA A 112 5.97 -0.18 12.12
N LEU A 113 7.12 -0.38 12.77
CA LEU A 113 8.29 -0.96 12.11
C LEU A 113 8.07 -2.41 11.71
N GLY A 114 7.40 -3.22 12.56
CA GLY A 114 7.05 -4.59 12.22
C GLY A 114 6.17 -4.67 10.96
N TYR A 115 5.20 -3.77 10.82
CA TYR A 115 4.36 -3.69 9.62
C TYR A 115 5.15 -3.20 8.39
N MET A 116 5.99 -2.17 8.54
CA MET A 116 6.80 -1.62 7.43
C MET A 116 7.80 -2.65 6.89
N GLU A 117 8.37 -3.50 7.74
CA GLU A 117 9.23 -4.62 7.31
C GLU A 117 8.48 -5.62 6.44
N SER A 118 7.26 -6.02 6.85
CA SER A 118 6.43 -6.89 6.01
C SER A 118 6.11 -6.23 4.67
N LEU A 119 5.79 -4.92 4.68
CA LEU A 119 5.55 -4.17 3.46
C LEU A 119 6.80 -4.15 2.57
N TYR A 120 8.00 -3.97 3.12
CA TYR A 120 9.24 -3.99 2.36
C TYR A 120 9.41 -5.30 1.59
N GLU A 121 9.20 -6.44 2.25
CA GLU A 121 9.28 -7.76 1.60
C GLU A 121 8.23 -7.94 0.50
N ALA A 122 7.02 -7.43 0.70
CA ALA A 122 5.97 -7.46 -0.31
C ALA A 122 6.32 -6.58 -1.52
N MET A 123 6.84 -5.37 -1.28
CA MET A 123 7.28 -4.44 -2.32
C MET A 123 8.47 -5.00 -3.10
N ASN A 124 9.43 -5.65 -2.43
CA ASN A 124 10.54 -6.35 -3.08
C ASN A 124 10.04 -7.44 -4.03
N ARG A 125 9.04 -8.23 -3.62
CA ARG A 125 8.43 -9.24 -4.51
C ARG A 125 7.74 -8.62 -5.72
N LEU A 126 7.08 -7.47 -5.53
CA LEU A 126 6.38 -6.76 -6.59
C LEU A 126 7.35 -6.08 -7.57
N PHE A 127 8.37 -5.41 -7.08
CA PHE A 127 9.30 -4.68 -7.94
C PHE A 127 10.46 -5.54 -8.47
N GLY A 128 10.75 -6.66 -7.81
CA GLY A 128 11.84 -7.55 -8.17
C GLY A 128 13.24 -7.00 -7.87
N PHE A 129 13.33 -5.91 -7.09
CA PHE A 129 14.57 -5.35 -6.57
C PHE A 129 14.33 -4.73 -5.19
N GLN A 130 15.42 -4.47 -4.47
CA GLN A 130 15.38 -3.91 -3.12
C GLN A 130 16.31 -2.69 -2.99
N PRO A 131 15.84 -1.56 -2.44
CA PRO A 131 16.70 -0.43 -2.10
C PRO A 131 17.76 -0.87 -1.09
N LYS A 132 19.05 -0.69 -1.41
CA LYS A 132 20.15 -1.08 -0.51
C LYS A 132 20.28 -0.19 0.73
N HIS A 133 19.70 1.01 0.68
CA HIS A 133 19.81 2.00 1.76
C HIS A 133 18.64 1.86 2.72
N LYS A 134 18.93 2.07 4.01
CA LYS A 134 17.90 2.14 5.05
C LYS A 134 16.95 3.30 4.75
N ILE A 135 15.66 3.07 4.95
CA ILE A 135 14.59 4.05 4.72
C ILE A 135 14.32 4.76 6.04
N HIS A 136 14.48 6.07 6.06
CA HIS A 136 14.33 6.90 7.25
C HIS A 136 12.93 7.51 7.32
N VAL A 137 12.09 6.99 8.21
CA VAL A 137 10.74 7.50 8.45
C VAL A 137 10.77 8.53 9.58
N THR A 138 10.26 9.74 9.33
CA THR A 138 10.07 10.76 10.36
C THR A 138 8.59 11.12 10.47
N LEU A 139 8.07 11.05 11.69
CA LEU A 139 6.69 11.43 12.02
C LEU A 139 6.67 12.84 12.59
N HIS A 140 5.84 13.70 12.01
CA HIS A 140 5.66 15.10 12.34
C HIS A 140 4.24 15.35 12.84
N HIS A 141 4.03 16.44 13.57
CA HIS A 141 2.68 16.98 13.72
C HIS A 141 2.27 17.70 12.44
N LEU A 142 3.12 18.62 11.99
CA LEU A 142 2.97 19.40 10.78
C LEU A 142 4.24 19.29 9.95
N TYR A 143 4.14 18.68 8.78
CA TYR A 143 5.23 18.69 7.82
C TYR A 143 5.08 19.86 6.86
N ARG A 144 6.05 20.78 6.85
CA ARG A 144 6.02 22.01 6.01
C ARG A 144 4.72 22.82 6.16
N GLY A 145 4.20 22.88 7.39
CA GLY A 145 2.96 23.60 7.71
C GLY A 145 1.67 22.87 7.34
N SER A 146 1.73 21.58 6.95
CA SER A 146 0.56 20.79 6.60
C SER A 146 0.49 19.48 7.38
N ASN A 147 -0.71 19.07 7.78
CA ASN A 147 -1.01 17.73 8.31
C ASN A 147 -1.51 16.76 7.22
N LEU A 148 -1.54 17.17 5.95
CA LEU A 148 -2.16 16.41 4.85
C LEU A 148 -1.16 15.95 3.77
N SER A 149 0.13 16.26 3.93
CA SER A 149 1.16 15.97 2.93
C SER A 149 2.20 15.01 3.48
N ALA A 150 2.14 13.75 3.03
CA ALA A 150 3.24 12.80 3.18
C ALA A 150 4.18 12.93 1.97
N VAL A 151 5.49 12.75 2.18
CA VAL A 151 6.49 12.93 1.12
C VAL A 151 7.64 11.94 1.28
N THR A 152 7.98 11.24 0.20
CA THR A 152 9.25 10.51 0.08
C THR A 152 10.29 11.28 -0.73
N ARG A 153 11.53 11.30 -0.24
CA ARG A 153 12.71 11.84 -0.92
C ARG A 153 13.82 10.81 -1.03
N THR A 154 14.60 10.93 -2.10
CA THR A 154 15.79 10.12 -2.32
C THR A 154 16.95 11.05 -2.62
N ASP A 155 17.90 11.13 -1.68
CA ASP A 155 19.11 11.89 -1.87
C ASP A 155 20.12 11.04 -2.61
N TYR A 156 20.81 11.66 -3.56
CA TYR A 156 21.83 10.99 -4.34
C TYR A 156 22.99 11.93 -4.60
N ARG A 157 24.13 11.35 -4.92
CA ARG A 157 25.25 12.03 -5.53
C ARG A 157 25.57 11.34 -6.85
N SER A 158 26.23 12.05 -7.72
CA SER A 158 26.75 11.48 -8.95
C SER A 158 28.26 11.48 -8.94
N GLY A 159 28.86 10.49 -9.60
CA GLY A 159 30.30 10.38 -9.74
C GLY A 159 30.69 9.54 -10.95
N ILE A 160 31.98 9.47 -11.22
CA ILE A 160 32.53 8.59 -12.25
C ILE A 160 33.07 7.32 -11.58
N LEU A 161 32.58 6.17 -12.02
CA LEU A 161 33.10 4.85 -11.64
C LEU A 161 33.43 4.09 -12.92
N ASP A 162 34.66 3.58 -13.02
CA ASP A 162 35.17 2.86 -14.21
C ASP A 162 34.93 3.60 -15.54
N GLY A 163 35.13 4.93 -15.52
CA GLY A 163 34.94 5.78 -16.70
C GLY A 163 33.47 6.00 -17.11
N ARG A 164 32.51 5.58 -16.28
CA ARG A 164 31.08 5.76 -16.50
C ARG A 164 30.49 6.67 -15.43
N TYR A 165 29.54 7.52 -15.83
CA TYR A 165 28.72 8.25 -14.88
C TYR A 165 27.83 7.27 -14.12
N VAL A 166 27.87 7.34 -12.80
CA VAL A 166 27.10 6.48 -11.90
C VAL A 166 26.46 7.34 -10.81
N LYS A 167 25.16 7.16 -10.65
CA LYS A 167 24.39 7.67 -9.52
C LYS A 167 24.57 6.76 -8.30
N PHE A 168 24.87 7.37 -7.17
CA PHE A 168 24.95 6.73 -5.86
C PHE A 168 23.84 7.29 -4.98
N ILE A 169 22.94 6.43 -4.53
CA ILE A 169 21.94 6.80 -3.53
C ILE A 169 22.65 6.98 -2.18
N ASN A 170 22.33 8.04 -1.46
CA ASN A 170 22.90 8.31 -0.14
C ASN A 170 21.89 7.96 0.96
N SER A 171 20.65 8.41 0.79
CA SER A 171 19.57 8.24 1.77
C SER A 171 18.21 8.20 1.09
N ILE A 172 17.27 7.51 1.73
CA ILE A 172 15.84 7.57 1.41
C ILE A 172 15.13 8.05 2.67
N GLN A 173 14.35 9.10 2.54
CA GLN A 173 13.63 9.73 3.66
C GLN A 173 12.14 9.75 3.35
N MET A 174 11.31 9.42 4.33
CA MET A 174 9.86 9.47 4.25
C MET A 174 9.35 10.31 5.40
N ASP A 175 8.78 11.47 5.10
CA ASP A 175 8.22 12.39 6.07
C ASP A 175 6.70 12.27 6.08
N PHE A 176 6.12 12.04 7.25
CA PHE A 176 4.68 11.96 7.41
C PHE A 176 4.21 12.85 8.55
N PRO A 177 3.17 13.66 8.35
CA PRO A 177 2.27 13.99 9.44
C PRO A 177 1.68 12.70 10.02
N ILE A 178 1.63 12.55 11.35
CA ILE A 178 1.19 11.31 12.00
C ILE A 178 -0.21 10.86 11.53
N GLN A 179 -1.13 11.81 11.33
CA GLN A 179 -2.48 11.57 10.79
C GLN A 179 -2.48 10.95 9.38
N MET A 180 -1.46 11.24 8.58
CA MET A 180 -1.30 10.65 7.25
C MET A 180 -0.66 9.27 7.33
N TYR A 181 0.26 9.05 8.27
CA TYR A 181 0.88 7.74 8.49
C TYR A 181 -0.15 6.67 8.89
N GLU A 182 -1.14 7.06 9.68
CA GLU A 182 -2.22 6.16 10.14
C GLU A 182 -3.23 5.81 9.04
N LYS A 183 -3.38 6.66 8.01
CA LYS A 183 -4.30 6.39 6.90
C LYS A 183 -3.89 5.14 6.14
N HIS A 184 -4.86 4.23 6.03
CA HIS A 184 -4.70 2.99 5.30
C HIS A 184 -4.38 3.29 3.82
N GLY A 185 -3.20 2.84 3.36
CA GLY A 185 -2.72 3.03 1.98
C GLY A 185 -1.68 4.13 1.78
N VAL A 186 -1.65 5.18 2.60
CA VAL A 186 -0.69 6.29 2.42
C VAL A 186 0.76 5.83 2.62
N ARG A 187 1.01 4.98 3.64
CA ARG A 187 2.33 4.35 3.86
C ARG A 187 2.80 3.57 2.64
N VAL A 188 1.89 2.88 1.97
CA VAL A 188 2.20 2.06 0.79
C VAL A 188 2.48 2.94 -0.44
N HIS A 189 1.73 4.03 -0.60
CA HIS A 189 1.98 5.03 -1.63
C HIS A 189 3.40 5.60 -1.50
N GLU A 190 3.76 6.10 -0.31
CA GLU A 190 5.08 6.68 -0.08
C GLU A 190 6.20 5.63 -0.14
N LEU A 191 5.95 4.40 0.31
CA LEU A 191 6.91 3.30 0.18
C LEU A 191 7.12 2.90 -1.28
N THR A 192 6.10 3.04 -2.14
CA THR A 192 6.27 2.87 -3.59
C THR A 192 7.32 3.82 -4.12
N HIS A 193 7.22 5.11 -3.77
CA HIS A 193 8.21 6.12 -4.13
C HIS A 193 9.61 5.81 -3.59
N ALA A 194 9.72 5.23 -2.39
CA ALA A 194 11.01 4.81 -1.85
C ALA A 194 11.70 3.75 -2.71
N PHE A 195 10.93 2.88 -3.36
CA PHE A 195 11.44 1.90 -4.32
C PHE A 195 11.71 2.54 -5.69
N THR A 196 10.80 3.38 -6.19
CA THR A 196 10.81 3.80 -7.61
C THR A 196 11.61 5.07 -7.89
N ASN A 197 11.80 5.96 -6.92
CA ASN A 197 12.50 7.25 -7.11
C ASN A 197 13.96 7.09 -7.56
N ILE A 198 14.56 5.92 -7.35
CA ILE A 198 15.92 5.62 -7.82
C ILE A 198 16.04 5.66 -9.36
N TYR A 199 14.97 5.36 -10.10
CA TYR A 199 14.95 5.29 -11.57
C TYR A 199 14.66 6.64 -12.26
N PHE A 200 14.35 7.71 -11.50
CA PHE A 200 13.89 8.99 -12.05
C PHE A 200 12.75 8.85 -13.07
N LEU A 201 11.74 8.07 -12.71
CA LEU A 201 10.57 7.87 -13.57
C LEU A 201 9.88 9.21 -13.87
N PRO A 202 9.22 9.36 -15.03
CA PRO A 202 8.28 10.45 -15.25
C PRO A 202 7.28 10.54 -14.09
N VAL A 203 6.99 11.75 -13.62
CA VAL A 203 6.12 11.98 -12.45
C VAL A 203 4.79 11.26 -12.61
N TRP A 204 4.17 11.34 -13.78
CA TRP A 204 2.90 10.68 -14.04
C TRP A 204 2.97 9.17 -13.80
N PHE A 205 4.07 8.52 -14.17
CA PHE A 205 4.20 7.08 -13.98
C PHE A 205 4.48 6.76 -12.52
N SER A 206 5.34 7.55 -11.86
CA SER A 206 5.66 7.36 -10.43
C SER A 206 4.41 7.51 -9.55
N GLU A 207 3.61 8.55 -9.78
CA GLU A 207 2.37 8.76 -9.03
C GLU A 207 1.29 7.75 -9.43
N GLY A 208 1.17 7.45 -10.73
CA GLY A 208 0.20 6.46 -11.22
C GLY A 208 0.43 5.06 -10.64
N ILE A 209 1.69 4.61 -10.55
CA ILE A 209 2.03 3.30 -9.95
C ILE A 209 1.85 3.33 -8.42
N ALA A 210 2.17 4.43 -7.75
CA ALA A 210 1.94 4.57 -6.32
C ALA A 210 0.43 4.50 -5.99
N VAL A 211 -0.42 5.16 -6.78
CA VAL A 211 -1.89 5.04 -6.63
C VAL A 211 -2.39 3.64 -6.98
N LEU A 212 -1.85 2.98 -8.01
CA LEU A 212 -2.19 1.58 -8.32
C LEU A 212 -1.92 0.68 -7.13
N ILE A 213 -0.73 0.78 -6.52
CA ILE A 213 -0.37 -0.06 -5.38
C ILE A 213 -1.22 0.31 -4.16
N GLN A 214 -1.44 1.59 -3.90
CA GLN A 214 -2.33 2.05 -2.83
C GLN A 214 -3.75 1.46 -2.98
N THR A 215 -4.37 1.59 -4.15
CA THR A 215 -5.78 1.22 -4.34
C THR A 215 -5.96 -0.27 -4.60
N GLU A 216 -5.20 -0.83 -5.54
CA GLU A 216 -5.44 -2.20 -6.00
C GLU A 216 -4.73 -3.23 -5.11
N TYR A 217 -3.51 -2.95 -4.64
CA TYR A 217 -2.73 -3.88 -3.79
C TYR A 217 -2.94 -3.65 -2.29
N ALA A 218 -3.10 -2.41 -1.83
CA ALA A 218 -3.31 -2.15 -0.40
C ALA A 218 -4.77 -2.01 -0.01
N LYS A 219 -5.70 -1.91 -0.98
CA LYS A 219 -7.13 -1.60 -0.73
C LYS A 219 -7.31 -0.30 0.08
N GLY A 220 -6.38 0.65 -0.10
CA GLY A 220 -6.21 1.89 0.65
C GLY A 220 -7.17 3.04 0.27
N GLY A 221 -8.46 2.75 0.11
CA GLY A 221 -9.50 3.71 -0.27
C GLY A 221 -9.82 3.76 -1.77
N THR A 222 -10.82 4.56 -2.13
CA THR A 222 -11.35 4.68 -3.50
C THR A 222 -10.69 5.85 -4.24
N HIS A 223 -9.57 5.61 -4.92
CA HIS A 223 -9.15 6.50 -6.01
C HIS A 223 -9.97 6.12 -7.25
N PRO A 224 -10.87 6.99 -7.75
CA PRO A 224 -11.71 6.63 -8.89
C PRO A 224 -10.84 6.53 -10.16
N LYS A 225 -11.13 5.60 -11.06
CA LYS A 225 -10.58 5.59 -12.43
C LYS A 225 -11.47 6.42 -13.35
N PHE A 226 -10.93 6.88 -14.46
CA PHE A 226 -11.75 7.34 -15.58
C PHE A 226 -12.29 6.15 -16.36
N ASP A 227 -13.47 6.29 -16.95
CA ASP A 227 -14.07 5.23 -17.77
C ASP A 227 -13.42 5.15 -19.16
N SER A 228 -12.83 6.26 -19.63
CA SER A 228 -12.17 6.33 -20.94
C SER A 228 -10.89 7.16 -20.88
N LEU A 229 -9.76 6.55 -21.24
CA LEU A 229 -8.49 7.30 -21.42
C LEU A 229 -8.57 8.33 -22.55
N GLU A 230 -9.30 8.04 -23.62
CA GLU A 230 -9.46 8.99 -24.74
C GLU A 230 -10.50 10.07 -24.39
N GLY A 231 -11.58 9.69 -23.71
CA GLY A 231 -12.67 10.61 -23.34
C GLY A 231 -12.27 11.64 -22.28
N ASP A 232 -11.37 11.26 -21.37
CA ASP A 232 -10.88 12.14 -20.30
C ASP A 232 -9.48 12.72 -20.59
N LEU A 233 -8.98 12.58 -21.83
CA LEU A 233 -7.69 13.13 -22.24
C LEU A 233 -7.66 14.65 -22.13
N ARG A 234 -6.56 15.20 -21.62
CA ARG A 234 -6.24 16.62 -21.72
C ARG A 234 -4.89 16.81 -22.40
N VAL A 235 -4.86 17.76 -23.32
CA VAL A 235 -3.65 18.18 -24.03
C VAL A 235 -3.30 19.62 -23.70
N ASP A 236 -2.02 19.98 -23.81
CA ASP A 236 -1.54 21.35 -23.71
C ASP A 236 -1.73 22.12 -25.04
N LEU A 237 -1.20 23.34 -25.11
CA LEU A 237 -1.31 24.19 -26.30
C LEU A 237 -0.56 23.62 -27.52
N ASP A 238 0.40 22.73 -27.31
CA ASP A 238 1.16 22.06 -28.37
C ASP A 238 0.49 20.72 -28.78
N GLY A 239 -0.66 20.39 -28.20
CA GLY A 239 -1.38 19.14 -28.46
C GLY A 239 -0.74 17.92 -27.81
N VAL A 240 0.11 18.11 -26.80
CA VAL A 240 0.80 17.04 -26.07
C VAL A 240 0.03 16.71 -24.79
N ASN A 241 0.00 15.44 -24.40
CA ASN A 241 -0.64 14.99 -23.17
C ASN A 241 -0.14 15.79 -21.95
N GLN A 242 -1.06 16.36 -21.17
CA GLN A 242 -0.71 17.19 -20.00
C GLN A 242 -0.01 16.44 -18.86
N LEU A 243 0.08 15.10 -18.93
CA LEU A 243 0.94 14.30 -18.05
C LEU A 243 2.44 14.50 -18.33
N GLU A 244 2.84 14.83 -19.57
CA GLU A 244 4.27 14.99 -19.93
C GLU A 244 4.89 16.24 -19.30
N SER A 245 4.09 17.29 -19.12
CA SER A 245 4.51 18.54 -18.47
C SER A 245 4.28 18.54 -16.95
N TRP A 246 3.88 17.41 -16.37
CA TRP A 246 3.61 17.34 -14.94
C TRP A 246 4.92 17.29 -14.13
N GLY A 247 5.25 18.40 -13.47
CA GLY A 247 6.42 18.52 -12.60
C GLY A 247 6.24 18.08 -11.15
N GLY A 248 5.09 17.51 -10.78
CA GLY A 248 4.78 17.08 -9.41
C GLY A 248 3.85 18.01 -8.63
N HIS A 249 4.00 18.00 -7.30
CA HIS A 249 3.07 18.54 -6.30
C HIS A 249 3.18 20.05 -6.05
N THR A 250 3.19 20.88 -7.10
CA THR A 250 3.39 22.32 -6.88
C THR A 250 2.11 23.03 -6.42
N GLU A 251 0.92 22.49 -6.71
CA GLU A 251 -0.36 23.17 -6.43
C GLU A 251 -1.54 22.19 -6.20
N ASN A 252 -2.41 22.50 -5.22
CA ASN A 252 -3.68 21.82 -4.99
C ASN A 252 -4.78 22.37 -5.91
N ASN A 253 -4.65 22.10 -7.21
CA ASN A 253 -5.57 22.61 -8.23
C ASN A 253 -6.32 21.46 -8.94
N PRO A 254 -7.45 21.74 -9.63
CA PRO A 254 -8.22 20.72 -10.34
C PRO A 254 -7.42 19.95 -11.39
N LEU A 255 -6.37 20.56 -11.95
CA LEU A 255 -5.50 19.89 -12.92
C LEU A 255 -4.64 18.83 -12.24
N THR A 256 -4.10 19.08 -11.05
CA THR A 256 -3.38 18.08 -10.26
C THR A 256 -4.27 16.87 -9.96
N HIS A 257 -5.52 17.07 -9.54
CA HIS A 257 -6.46 15.96 -9.32
C HIS A 257 -6.72 15.15 -10.59
N TRP A 258 -6.92 15.82 -11.73
CA TRP A 258 -7.05 15.13 -13.02
C TRP A 258 -5.79 14.33 -13.36
N ARG A 259 -4.59 14.90 -13.17
CA ARG A 259 -3.30 14.23 -13.45
C ARG A 259 -3.14 12.94 -12.65
N TYR A 260 -3.43 12.98 -11.34
CA TYR A 260 -3.44 11.79 -10.48
C TYR A 260 -4.37 10.70 -11.02
N ARG A 261 -5.62 11.08 -11.26
CA ARG A 261 -6.66 10.17 -11.70
C ARG A 261 -6.35 9.57 -13.07
N TYR A 262 -5.88 10.40 -14.00
CA TYR A 262 -5.57 10.00 -15.36
C TYR A 262 -4.32 9.11 -15.42
N ALA A 263 -3.27 9.46 -14.68
CA ALA A 263 -2.07 8.63 -14.52
C ALA A 263 -2.39 7.26 -13.94
N TYR A 264 -3.18 7.21 -12.86
CA TYR A 264 -3.66 5.96 -12.27
C TYR A 264 -4.47 5.14 -13.27
N THR A 265 -5.41 5.77 -13.98
CA THR A 265 -6.23 5.08 -15.00
C THR A 265 -5.35 4.44 -16.08
N LEU A 266 -4.35 5.16 -16.57
CA LEU A 266 -3.43 4.68 -17.60
C LEU A 266 -2.61 3.48 -17.11
N VAL A 267 -2.06 3.59 -15.92
CA VAL A 267 -1.27 2.52 -15.30
C VAL A 267 -2.15 1.29 -15.02
N ALA A 268 -3.37 1.50 -14.49
CA ALA A 268 -4.31 0.42 -14.24
C ALA A 268 -4.78 -0.28 -15.52
N GLU A 269 -4.94 0.45 -16.63
CA GLU A 269 -5.29 -0.13 -17.92
C GLU A 269 -4.18 -1.05 -18.46
N LEU A 270 -2.92 -0.62 -18.38
CA LEU A 270 -1.78 -1.46 -18.78
C LEU A 270 -1.68 -2.72 -17.89
N TRP A 271 -1.83 -2.55 -16.58
CA TRP A 271 -1.85 -3.67 -15.63
C TRP A 271 -2.98 -4.67 -15.93
N LYS A 272 -4.18 -4.17 -16.19
CA LYS A 272 -5.34 -4.99 -16.56
C LYS A 272 -5.13 -5.72 -17.87
N ARG A 273 -4.56 -5.05 -18.88
CA ARG A 273 -4.37 -5.60 -20.23
C ARG A 273 -3.26 -6.65 -20.30
N TYR A 274 -2.17 -6.48 -19.56
CA TYR A 274 -0.95 -7.30 -19.69
C TYR A 274 -0.66 -8.21 -18.48
N GLY A 275 -1.58 -8.25 -17.52
CA GLY A 275 -1.52 -9.15 -16.37
C GLY A 275 -0.92 -8.51 -15.12
N THR A 276 -1.18 -9.15 -13.98
CA THR A 276 -0.84 -8.61 -12.65
C THR A 276 0.66 -8.52 -12.39
N ASP A 277 1.47 -9.23 -13.18
CA ASP A 277 2.92 -9.25 -13.12
C ASP A 277 3.59 -8.31 -14.15
N PHE A 278 2.81 -7.55 -14.93
CA PHE A 278 3.32 -6.65 -15.98
C PHE A 278 4.41 -5.71 -15.46
N TYR A 279 4.13 -4.98 -14.39
CA TYR A 279 5.12 -4.04 -13.83
C TYR A 279 6.33 -4.73 -13.24
N ILE A 280 6.18 -5.94 -12.69
CA ILE A 280 7.32 -6.74 -12.23
C ILE A 280 8.28 -7.00 -13.40
N ARG A 281 7.76 -7.36 -14.58
CA ARG A 281 8.56 -7.54 -15.79
C ARG A 281 9.25 -6.23 -16.22
N VAL A 282 8.51 -5.11 -16.21
CA VAL A 282 9.06 -3.78 -16.55
C VAL A 282 10.24 -3.41 -15.65
N PHE A 283 10.08 -3.49 -14.33
CA PHE A 283 11.15 -3.13 -13.38
C PHE A 283 12.35 -4.07 -13.48
N ARG A 284 12.14 -5.38 -13.68
CA ARG A 284 13.24 -6.33 -13.93
C ARG A 284 14.04 -6.00 -15.18
N LEU A 285 13.39 -5.54 -16.26
CA LEU A 285 14.09 -5.13 -17.48
C LEU A 285 14.94 -3.87 -17.23
N MET A 286 14.37 -2.86 -16.56
CA MET A 286 15.11 -1.63 -16.20
C MET A 286 16.29 -1.92 -15.26
N GLU A 287 16.11 -2.85 -14.32
CA GLU A 287 17.16 -3.28 -13.39
C GLU A 287 18.28 -4.03 -14.09
N ARG A 288 17.95 -4.96 -14.99
CA ARG A 288 18.94 -5.69 -15.81
C ARG A 288 19.82 -4.74 -16.63
N ASP A 289 19.25 -3.63 -17.08
CA ASP A 289 19.98 -2.61 -17.84
C ASP A 289 20.71 -1.59 -16.95
N GLY A 290 20.51 -1.66 -15.62
CA GLY A 290 21.16 -0.80 -14.63
C GLY A 290 20.72 0.67 -14.73
N LEU A 291 19.48 0.93 -15.16
CA LEU A 291 19.04 2.30 -15.44
C LEU A 291 19.04 3.21 -14.21
N HIS A 292 18.76 2.66 -13.03
CA HIS A 292 18.80 3.41 -11.76
C HIS A 292 20.18 4.04 -11.47
N GLN A 293 21.26 3.48 -12.03
CA GLN A 293 22.63 4.00 -11.90
C GLN A 293 23.05 4.88 -13.06
N LYS A 294 22.57 4.60 -14.26
CA LYS A 294 23.10 5.17 -15.52
C LYS A 294 22.38 6.44 -15.97
N LEU A 295 21.17 6.70 -15.50
CA LEU A 295 20.41 7.89 -15.88
C LEU A 295 20.90 9.12 -15.12
N GLU A 296 21.22 10.18 -15.86
CA GLU A 296 21.68 11.46 -15.29
C GLU A 296 20.53 12.38 -14.85
N GLY A 297 19.29 12.03 -15.17
CA GLY A 297 18.10 12.81 -14.83
C GLY A 297 16.80 12.08 -15.18
N THR A 298 15.69 12.82 -15.25
CA THR A 298 14.36 12.27 -15.52
C THR A 298 14.34 11.42 -16.79
N MET A 299 13.91 10.17 -16.64
CA MET A 299 13.75 9.22 -17.72
C MET A 299 12.74 9.76 -18.72
N LYS A 300 13.10 9.77 -20.01
CA LYS A 300 12.18 10.17 -21.08
C LYS A 300 11.03 9.17 -21.18
N THR A 301 9.81 9.65 -21.46
CA THR A 301 8.63 8.79 -21.68
C THR A 301 8.89 7.71 -22.74
N SER A 302 9.64 8.02 -23.81
CA SER A 302 10.00 7.02 -24.84
C SER A 302 10.85 5.85 -24.29
N PHE A 303 11.71 6.08 -23.28
CA PHE A 303 12.47 4.99 -22.65
C PHE A 303 11.52 4.08 -21.88
N LEU A 304 10.61 4.68 -21.11
CA LEU A 304 9.62 3.93 -20.35
C LEU A 304 8.71 3.11 -21.26
N VAL A 305 8.24 3.69 -22.38
CA VAL A 305 7.41 2.98 -23.37
C VAL A 305 8.16 1.84 -24.05
N TYR A 306 9.48 1.95 -24.24
CA TYR A 306 10.30 0.81 -24.68
C TYR A 306 10.19 -0.36 -23.69
N TYR A 307 10.42 -0.12 -22.39
CA TYR A 307 10.31 -1.19 -21.38
C TYR A 307 8.89 -1.74 -21.24
N PHE A 308 7.86 -0.90 -21.41
CA PHE A 308 6.48 -1.37 -21.46
C PHE A 308 6.25 -2.29 -22.67
N SER A 309 6.76 -1.92 -23.84
CA SER A 309 6.61 -2.72 -25.06
C SER A 309 7.29 -4.09 -24.92
N GLU A 310 8.52 -4.10 -24.40
CA GLU A 310 9.25 -5.34 -24.11
C GLU A 310 8.52 -6.22 -23.09
N ALA A 311 7.94 -5.64 -22.04
CA ALA A 311 7.18 -6.37 -21.03
C ALA A 311 5.80 -6.86 -21.52
N ALA A 312 5.20 -6.16 -22.49
CA ALA A 312 3.93 -6.50 -23.11
C ALA A 312 4.08 -7.54 -24.24
N GLY A 313 5.27 -7.63 -24.84
CA GLY A 313 5.51 -8.44 -26.03
C GLY A 313 4.94 -7.82 -27.31
N GLU A 314 4.55 -6.54 -27.29
CA GLU A 314 4.03 -5.80 -28.44
C GLU A 314 4.45 -4.32 -28.41
N ASP A 315 4.44 -3.66 -29.57
CA ASP A 315 4.80 -2.26 -29.71
C ASP A 315 3.70 -1.34 -29.14
N LEU A 316 3.98 -0.68 -28.02
CA LEU A 316 3.04 0.22 -27.34
C LEU A 316 3.12 1.67 -27.83
N VAL A 317 4.06 2.02 -28.72
CA VAL A 317 4.18 3.39 -29.25
C VAL A 317 2.88 3.88 -29.89
N PRO A 318 2.15 3.09 -30.71
CA PRO A 318 0.87 3.52 -31.26
C PRO A 318 -0.19 3.82 -30.19
N PHE A 319 -0.24 3.02 -29.11
CA PHE A 319 -1.16 3.23 -27.99
C PHE A 319 -0.89 4.59 -27.31
N PHE A 320 0.36 4.86 -26.96
CA PHE A 320 0.74 6.12 -26.31
C PHE A 320 0.58 7.34 -27.24
N ARG A 321 0.80 7.19 -28.56
CA ARG A 321 0.55 8.27 -29.53
C ARG A 321 -0.93 8.64 -29.65
N LYS A 322 -1.84 7.66 -29.58
CA LYS A 322 -3.29 7.95 -29.52
C LYS A 322 -3.67 8.77 -28.30
N LEU A 323 -2.94 8.58 -27.19
CA LEU A 323 -3.08 9.37 -25.98
C LEU A 323 -2.23 10.66 -26.01
N HIS A 324 -1.76 11.10 -27.19
CA HIS A 324 -1.01 12.34 -27.39
C HIS A 324 0.33 12.45 -26.62
N PHE A 325 0.95 11.31 -26.25
CA PHE A 325 2.32 11.33 -25.74
C PHE A 325 3.33 11.50 -26.88
N LYS A 326 4.38 12.27 -26.63
CA LYS A 326 5.50 12.50 -27.54
C LYS A 326 6.49 11.34 -27.46
N VAL A 327 6.08 10.21 -28.02
CA VAL A 327 6.89 8.98 -28.00
C VAL A 327 7.35 8.54 -29.39
N ARG A 328 8.56 7.99 -29.41
CA ARG A 328 9.13 7.32 -30.58
C ARG A 328 9.58 5.91 -30.21
N LYS A 329 9.57 5.03 -31.20
CA LYS A 329 10.15 3.69 -31.06
C LYS A 329 11.65 3.83 -30.82
N LEU A 330 12.14 3.06 -29.86
CA LEU A 330 13.54 2.97 -29.50
C LEU A 330 13.93 1.50 -29.48
N THR A 331 15.19 1.24 -29.79
CA THR A 331 15.88 -0.01 -29.49
C THR A 331 16.62 0.11 -28.14
N LYS A 332 17.12 -1.02 -27.64
CA LYS A 332 17.99 -1.02 -26.46
C LYS A 332 19.24 -0.19 -26.72
N GLU A 333 19.82 -0.33 -27.90
CA GLU A 333 21.01 0.38 -28.36
C GLU A 333 20.75 1.89 -28.39
N ASP A 334 19.58 2.34 -28.85
CA ASP A 334 19.23 3.77 -28.85
C ASP A 334 19.20 4.38 -27.43
N ILE A 335 18.75 3.59 -26.45
CA ILE A 335 18.70 4.01 -25.04
C ILE A 335 20.11 4.09 -24.47
N LEU A 336 20.91 3.04 -24.65
CA LEU A 336 22.28 2.98 -24.16
C LEU A 336 23.15 4.06 -24.81
N ASN A 337 23.04 4.26 -26.12
CA ASN A 337 23.77 5.30 -26.84
C ASN A 337 23.40 6.71 -26.36
N GLN A 338 22.12 6.97 -26.06
CA GLN A 338 21.71 8.26 -25.50
C GLN A 338 22.24 8.49 -24.08
N ILE A 339 22.35 7.43 -23.28
CA ILE A 339 22.98 7.48 -21.95
C ILE A 339 24.48 7.75 -22.10
N GLU A 340 25.16 7.09 -23.03
CA GLU A 340 26.61 7.24 -23.23
C GLU A 340 27.01 8.55 -23.92
N ALA A 341 26.18 9.07 -24.83
CA ALA A 341 26.45 10.33 -25.54
C ALA A 341 26.41 11.55 -24.63
N ASN A 342 25.78 11.45 -23.46
CA ASN A 342 25.78 12.51 -22.44
C ASN A 342 27.05 12.51 -21.56
N ARG A 343 28.01 11.59 -21.79
CA ARG A 343 29.32 11.64 -21.11
C ARG A 343 30.04 12.95 -21.41
N VAL A 344 30.27 13.75 -20.38
CA VAL A 344 31.15 14.93 -20.46
C VAL A 344 32.52 14.47 -20.98
N PRO A 345 33.09 15.12 -22.02
CA PRO A 345 34.44 14.80 -22.48
C PRO A 345 35.41 14.96 -21.31
N ARG A 346 36.28 13.97 -21.08
CA ARG A 346 37.43 14.14 -20.18
C ARG A 346 38.15 15.42 -20.64
N ARG A 347 38.16 16.47 -19.80
CA ARG A 347 39.14 17.56 -19.97
C ARG A 347 40.51 16.90 -19.85
N GLN A 348 41.23 16.86 -20.97
CA GLN A 348 42.64 16.47 -21.03
C GLN A 348 43.48 17.50 -20.27
#